data_AF-A0A1M6TJG9-F1
#
_entry.id   AF-A0A1M6TJG9-F1
#
_cell.length_a   1.000
_cell.length_b   1.000
_cell.length_c   1.000
_cell.angle_alpha   90.00
_cell.angle_beta   90.00
_cell.angle_gamma   90.00
#
_symmetry.space_group_name_H-M   'P 1'
#
loop_
_entity.id
_entity.type
_entity.pdbx_description
1 polymer ?
#
loop_
_entity_poly.entity_id
_entity_poly.type
_entity_poly.pdbx_seq_one_letter_code
_entity_poly.pdbx_strand_id
1 'polypeptide(L)'
;MKKSLALLTTFFCITIAAPAFAHFQMIYTPESALDKGKEIPLKLVFTHPFEAGHTMDMGIPEEFYVVRKEKKKDLKDTLKPITWKSLTNSGKAFESSYKLRGMGDNVFVLVPAPYYEAEEDIYIQQITKMVVNTGGFPTDWDAELGLPAEIVALDKPYALWTGNVFRGVVMGGGKPVPYAEIEVEYLNHNPNLDKNAFDAAAAAEAPQDSFVTMGIKANADGEFSFGLPKSGWWGFCALGAGAQDKHDGKELSQDAVIWVQVRDMK
;
A
#
# COMPACT_ATOMS: atom_id res chain seq x y z
N MET A 1 34.23 35.36 50.43
CA MET A 1 32.90 34.71 50.38
C MET A 1 31.89 35.66 49.74
N LYS A 2 31.43 35.39 48.52
CA LYS A 2 30.01 35.41 48.08
C LYS A 2 29.95 35.11 46.58
N LYS A 3 29.03 34.22 46.26
CA LYS A 3 28.92 33.39 45.04
C LYS A 3 28.44 34.21 43.84
N SER A 4 29.10 34.06 42.69
CA SER A 4 28.54 34.45 41.39
C SER A 4 27.62 33.33 40.93
N LEU A 5 26.33 33.62 40.80
CA LEU A 5 25.31 32.71 40.31
C LEU A 5 25.23 32.87 38.78
N ALA A 6 25.83 31.94 38.04
CA ALA A 6 25.61 31.84 36.60
C ALA A 6 24.32 31.05 36.36
N LEU A 7 23.27 31.73 35.88
CA LEU A 7 22.07 31.07 35.36
C LEU A 7 22.44 30.50 33.97
N LEU A 8 22.51 29.18 33.87
CA LEU A 8 22.55 28.48 32.59
C LEU A 8 21.09 28.24 32.16
N THR A 9 20.61 29.00 31.19
CA THR A 9 19.30 28.77 30.58
C THR A 9 19.47 27.73 29.49
N THR A 10 19.21 26.46 29.80
CA THR A 10 19.19 25.38 28.81
C THR A 10 17.90 25.48 27.99
N PHE A 11 18.00 25.95 26.76
CA PHE A 11 16.90 25.96 25.79
C PHE A 11 16.73 24.52 25.28
N PHE A 12 15.74 23.80 25.84
CA PHE A 12 15.38 22.46 25.39
C PHE A 12 14.52 22.60 24.14
N CYS A 13 15.11 22.47 22.95
CA CYS A 13 14.36 22.35 21.70
C CYS A 13 13.64 20.99 21.72
N ILE A 14 12.37 20.98 22.13
CA ILE A 14 11.46 19.87 21.86
C ILE A 14 11.17 19.95 20.36
N THR A 15 11.92 19.20 19.55
CA THR A 15 11.50 18.88 18.19
C THR A 15 10.28 17.98 18.32
N ILE A 16 9.10 18.56 18.19
CA ILE A 16 7.87 17.80 17.99
C ILE A 16 8.04 17.18 16.60
N ALA A 17 8.44 15.90 16.55
CA ALA A 17 8.30 15.13 15.33
C ALA A 17 6.81 15.06 15.04
N ALA A 18 6.36 15.70 13.96
CA ALA A 18 5.03 15.43 13.44
C ALA A 18 4.93 13.92 13.14
N PRO A 19 3.79 13.27 13.39
CA PRO A 19 3.60 11.92 12.90
C PRO A 19 3.77 11.96 11.38
N ALA A 20 4.78 11.28 10.86
CA ALA A 20 4.84 10.96 9.44
C ALA A 20 3.65 10.04 9.18
N PHE A 21 2.69 10.51 8.39
CA PHE A 21 1.57 9.69 7.99
C PHE A 21 2.04 8.75 6.90
N ALA A 22 1.78 7.45 7.06
CA ALA A 22 2.09 6.50 6.02
C ALA A 22 1.24 6.76 4.78
N HIS A 23 1.91 7.00 3.67
CA HIS A 23 1.27 7.06 2.39
C HIS A 23 1.00 5.64 1.88
N PHE A 24 -0.15 5.40 1.25
CA PHE A 24 -0.43 4.12 0.60
C PHE A 24 -0.95 4.28 -0.82
N GLN A 25 -0.22 3.72 -1.78
CA GLN A 25 -0.63 3.58 -3.16
C GLN A 25 -1.53 2.35 -3.29
N MET A 26 -2.82 2.62 -3.46
CA MET A 26 -3.86 1.61 -3.57
C MET A 26 -4.06 1.15 -5.01
N ILE A 27 -4.29 -0.15 -5.17
CA ILE A 27 -5.08 -0.72 -6.27
C ILE A 27 -6.30 -1.32 -5.60
N TYR A 28 -7.50 -0.79 -5.88
CA TYR A 28 -8.73 -1.21 -5.20
C TYR A 28 -9.77 -1.79 -6.15
N THR A 29 -10.36 -2.90 -5.70
CA THR A 29 -11.62 -3.45 -6.20
C THR A 29 -12.44 -3.99 -5.03
N PRO A 30 -13.78 -4.11 -5.11
CA PRO A 30 -14.58 -4.55 -3.98
C PRO A 30 -14.28 -5.99 -3.51
N GLU A 31 -13.87 -6.86 -4.43
CA GLU A 31 -13.72 -8.31 -4.18
C GLU A 31 -12.44 -8.84 -4.84
N SER A 32 -11.60 -9.51 -4.06
CA SER A 32 -10.38 -10.19 -4.51
C SER A 32 -10.59 -11.69 -4.77
N ALA A 33 -11.63 -12.31 -4.22
CA ALA A 33 -11.94 -13.73 -4.43
C ALA A 33 -13.33 -13.88 -5.07
N LEU A 34 -13.37 -14.20 -6.37
CA LEU A 34 -14.62 -14.33 -7.12
C LEU A 34 -14.89 -15.76 -7.56
N ASP A 35 -16.13 -16.23 -7.48
CA ASP A 35 -16.50 -17.57 -7.97
C ASP A 35 -16.35 -17.72 -9.49
N LYS A 36 -16.58 -16.63 -10.23
CA LYS A 36 -16.56 -16.61 -11.70
C LYS A 36 -16.01 -15.33 -12.26
N GLY A 37 -15.43 -15.42 -13.45
CA GLY A 37 -14.91 -14.27 -14.18
C GLY A 37 -16.01 -13.28 -14.50
N LYS A 38 -15.78 -12.01 -14.20
CA LYS A 38 -16.63 -10.88 -14.54
C LYS A 38 -15.76 -9.66 -14.82
N GLU A 39 -16.37 -8.59 -15.30
CA GLU A 39 -15.72 -7.28 -15.30
C GLU A 39 -15.66 -6.74 -13.87
N ILE A 40 -14.47 -6.29 -13.47
CA ILE A 40 -14.23 -5.64 -12.18
C ILE A 40 -13.79 -4.19 -12.41
N PRO A 41 -14.24 -3.25 -11.56
CA PRO A 41 -13.68 -1.92 -11.52
C PRO A 41 -12.34 -1.94 -10.78
N LEU A 42 -11.44 -1.05 -11.17
CA LEU A 42 -10.16 -0.80 -10.52
C LEU A 42 -10.04 0.70 -10.24
N LYS A 43 -9.68 1.06 -9.01
CA LYS A 43 -9.30 2.43 -8.63
C LYS A 43 -7.84 2.43 -8.19
N LEU A 44 -7.10 3.41 -8.67
CA LEU A 44 -5.70 3.66 -8.32
C LEU A 44 -5.68 5.00 -7.60
N VAL A 45 -5.39 4.98 -6.31
CA VAL A 45 -5.49 6.14 -5.42
C VAL A 45 -4.27 6.16 -4.51
N PHE A 46 -3.70 7.33 -4.25
CA PHE A 46 -2.60 7.50 -3.31
C PHE A 46 -3.10 8.32 -2.11
N THR A 47 -3.16 7.72 -0.91
CA THR A 47 -3.87 8.32 0.25
C THR A 47 -3.48 7.71 1.60
N HIS A 48 -4.08 8.17 2.70
CA HIS A 48 -4.03 7.58 4.05
C HIS A 48 -5.30 6.74 4.29
N PRO A 49 -5.23 5.40 4.17
CA PRO A 49 -6.41 4.54 4.09
C PRO A 49 -7.15 4.36 5.42
N PHE A 50 -6.48 4.45 6.57
CA PHE A 50 -7.16 4.34 7.86
C PHE A 50 -8.03 5.57 8.19
N GLU A 51 -7.58 6.76 7.85
CA GLU A 51 -8.32 8.00 8.16
C GLU A 51 -9.22 8.47 7.01
N ALA A 52 -9.07 7.88 5.82
CA ALA A 52 -9.48 8.53 4.57
C ALA A 52 -9.00 9.99 4.54
N GLY A 53 -7.70 10.14 4.86
CA GLY A 53 -7.02 11.41 5.05
C GLY A 53 -6.66 12.09 3.73
N HIS A 54 -5.47 12.69 3.68
CA HIS A 54 -5.02 13.38 2.48
C HIS A 54 -4.94 12.42 1.28
N THR A 55 -5.35 12.90 0.11
CA THR A 55 -5.17 12.22 -1.17
C THR A 55 -4.15 12.99 -1.97
N MET A 56 -3.04 12.31 -2.26
CA MET A 56 -1.93 12.86 -3.02
C MET A 56 -2.27 12.84 -4.51
N ASP A 57 -1.83 13.88 -5.22
CA ASP A 57 -1.99 13.95 -6.67
C ASP A 57 -1.08 12.92 -7.35
N MET A 58 -1.66 11.88 -7.92
CA MET A 58 -0.90 10.91 -8.72
C MET A 58 -0.40 11.54 -10.03
N GLY A 59 0.88 11.33 -10.34
CA GLY A 59 1.41 11.49 -11.69
C GLY A 59 0.92 10.36 -12.62
N ILE A 60 1.17 10.50 -13.93
CA ILE A 60 0.84 9.44 -14.89
C ILE A 60 1.67 8.19 -14.54
N PRO A 61 1.07 7.03 -14.27
CA PRO A 61 1.83 5.83 -13.91
C PRO A 61 2.88 5.48 -14.96
N GLU A 62 4.06 5.04 -14.51
CA GLU A 62 5.11 4.54 -15.38
C GLU A 62 4.67 3.21 -16.02
N GLU A 63 4.11 2.31 -15.20
CA GLU A 63 3.53 1.06 -15.65
C GLU A 63 2.22 0.77 -14.92
N PHE A 64 1.26 0.18 -15.64
CA PHE A 64 0.12 -0.48 -15.05
C PHE A 64 -0.20 -1.72 -15.87
N TYR A 65 -0.14 -2.90 -15.27
CA TYR A 65 -0.31 -4.15 -15.99
C TYR A 65 -0.90 -5.25 -15.11
N VAL A 66 -1.24 -6.36 -15.74
CA VAL A 66 -1.66 -7.58 -15.06
C VAL A 66 -0.81 -8.76 -15.51
N VAL A 67 -0.40 -9.60 -14.56
CA VAL A 67 0.21 -10.90 -14.82
C VAL A 67 -0.84 -11.98 -14.57
N ARG A 68 -0.96 -12.90 -15.52
CA ARG A 68 -1.84 -14.06 -15.41
C ARG A 68 -1.28 -15.23 -16.20
N LYS A 69 -1.13 -16.37 -15.55
CA LYS A 69 -0.50 -17.57 -16.11
C LYS A 69 0.83 -17.21 -16.78
N GLU A 70 1.66 -16.51 -16.01
CA GLU A 70 3.00 -16.03 -16.38
C GLU A 70 3.03 -15.01 -17.53
N LYS A 71 1.86 -14.60 -18.04
CA LYS A 71 1.76 -13.64 -19.15
C LYS A 71 1.45 -12.24 -18.62
N LYS A 72 2.38 -11.32 -18.85
CA LYS A 72 2.18 -9.88 -18.65
C LYS A 72 1.30 -9.30 -19.76
N LYS A 73 0.30 -8.52 -19.38
CA LYS A 73 -0.53 -7.71 -20.27
C LYS A 73 -0.53 -6.26 -19.78
N ASP A 74 -0.07 -5.36 -20.62
CA ASP A 74 -0.15 -3.93 -20.37
C ASP A 74 -1.61 -3.44 -20.28
N LEU A 75 -1.87 -2.57 -19.30
CA LEU A 75 -3.15 -1.93 -19.03
C LEU A 75 -3.02 -0.40 -18.94
N LYS A 76 -1.86 0.19 -19.19
CA LYS A 76 -1.61 1.63 -19.03
C LYS A 76 -2.54 2.47 -19.91
N ASP A 77 -2.77 2.04 -21.15
CA ASP A 77 -3.69 2.70 -22.08
C ASP A 77 -5.18 2.59 -21.69
N THR A 78 -5.50 1.79 -20.66
CA THR A 78 -6.88 1.67 -20.14
C THR A 78 -7.17 2.67 -19.02
N LEU A 79 -6.15 3.35 -18.51
CA LEU A 79 -6.27 4.28 -17.39
C LEU A 79 -7.05 5.52 -17.81
N LYS A 80 -8.04 5.88 -16.97
CA LYS A 80 -8.81 7.11 -17.10
C LYS A 80 -8.52 7.99 -15.88
N PRO A 81 -8.09 9.24 -16.07
CA PRO A 81 -7.93 10.18 -14.96
C PRO A 81 -9.27 10.42 -14.25
N ILE A 82 -9.23 10.45 -12.93
CA ILE A 82 -10.35 10.83 -12.06
C ILE A 82 -9.86 11.78 -10.97
N THR A 83 -10.81 12.42 -10.30
CA THR A 83 -10.57 13.09 -9.03
C THR A 83 -11.16 12.21 -7.93
N TRP A 84 -10.33 11.83 -6.96
CA TRP A 84 -10.77 11.10 -5.78
C TRP A 84 -10.98 12.06 -4.61
N LYS A 85 -12.10 11.92 -3.90
CA LYS A 85 -12.47 12.74 -2.76
C LYS A 85 -12.33 11.96 -1.45
N SER A 86 -11.42 12.40 -0.62
CA SER A 86 -11.25 11.92 0.75
C SER A 86 -11.89 12.89 1.74
N LEU A 87 -11.72 12.65 3.05
CA LEU A 87 -12.39 13.46 4.07
C LEU A 87 -11.74 14.84 4.24
N THR A 88 -10.44 14.96 3.92
CA THR A 88 -9.69 16.20 4.11
C THR A 88 -9.46 16.99 2.81
N ASN A 89 -9.39 16.32 1.66
CA ASN A 89 -9.20 16.96 0.35
C ASN A 89 -9.74 16.12 -0.82
N SER A 90 -9.47 16.59 -2.04
CA SER A 90 -9.56 15.79 -3.26
C SER A 90 -8.21 15.79 -3.97
N GLY A 91 -7.83 14.67 -4.59
CA GLY A 91 -6.58 14.52 -5.35
C GLY A 91 -6.78 13.80 -6.69
N LYS A 92 -5.78 13.90 -7.57
CA LYS A 92 -5.72 13.18 -8.85
C LYS A 92 -5.49 11.69 -8.61
N ALA A 93 -6.30 10.89 -9.29
CA ALA A 93 -6.27 9.45 -9.22
C ALA A 93 -6.57 8.87 -10.62
N PHE A 94 -6.57 7.55 -10.74
CA PHE A 94 -6.94 6.87 -11.98
C PHE A 94 -7.95 5.76 -11.74
N GLU A 95 -8.75 5.46 -12.75
CA GLU A 95 -9.60 4.29 -12.78
C GLU A 95 -9.34 3.45 -14.03
N SER A 96 -9.70 2.18 -13.95
CA SER A 96 -9.75 1.26 -15.08
C SER A 96 -10.84 0.21 -14.83
N SER A 97 -11.12 -0.63 -15.83
CA SER A 97 -11.88 -1.85 -15.66
C SER A 97 -11.12 -3.03 -16.27
N TYR A 98 -11.32 -4.21 -15.69
CA TYR A 98 -10.70 -5.43 -16.20
C TYR A 98 -11.68 -6.58 -16.26
N LYS A 99 -11.77 -7.23 -17.42
CA LYS A 99 -12.57 -8.45 -17.60
C LYS A 99 -11.76 -9.67 -17.17
N LEU A 100 -12.04 -10.20 -15.99
CA LEU A 100 -11.49 -11.46 -15.50
C LEU A 100 -11.94 -12.61 -16.41
N ARG A 101 -11.01 -13.51 -16.76
CA ARG A 101 -11.24 -14.62 -17.70
C ARG A 101 -10.78 -15.94 -17.10
N GLY A 102 -11.64 -16.95 -17.16
CA GLY A 102 -11.34 -18.30 -16.66
C GLY A 102 -10.97 -18.31 -15.17
N MET A 103 -10.49 -19.45 -14.69
CA MET A 103 -9.98 -19.59 -13.32
C MET A 103 -8.50 -19.20 -13.25
N GLY A 104 -8.04 -18.80 -12.07
CA GLY A 104 -6.65 -18.38 -11.82
C GLY A 104 -6.53 -17.02 -11.15
N ASP A 105 -5.30 -16.67 -10.85
CA ASP A 105 -4.92 -15.38 -10.30
C ASP A 105 -4.76 -14.33 -11.41
N ASN A 106 -5.00 -13.07 -11.03
CA ASN A 106 -4.71 -11.88 -11.82
C ASN A 106 -3.92 -10.97 -10.88
N VAL A 107 -2.61 -10.88 -11.10
CA VAL A 107 -1.71 -10.05 -10.29
C VAL A 107 -1.62 -8.69 -10.96
N PHE A 108 -2.34 -7.72 -10.42
CA PHE A 108 -2.25 -6.34 -10.87
C PHE A 108 -1.02 -5.69 -10.27
N VAL A 109 -0.27 -4.97 -11.10
CA VAL A 109 0.93 -4.23 -10.70
C VAL A 109 0.81 -2.79 -11.15
N LEU A 110 1.10 -1.86 -10.25
CA LEU A 110 1.21 -0.44 -10.50
C LEU A 110 2.63 0.02 -10.17
N VAL A 111 3.30 0.63 -11.13
CA VAL A 111 4.52 1.42 -10.90
C VAL A 111 4.12 2.88 -11.11
N PRO A 112 3.90 3.67 -10.05
CA PRO A 112 3.50 5.06 -10.18
C PRO A 112 4.69 5.93 -10.60
N ALA A 113 4.41 7.12 -11.13
CA ALA A 113 5.44 8.16 -11.19
C ALA A 113 5.85 8.54 -9.75
N PRO A 114 7.13 8.84 -9.49
CA PRO A 114 7.57 9.35 -8.19
C PRO A 114 6.78 10.58 -7.76
N TYR A 115 6.28 10.56 -6.53
CA TYR A 115 5.59 11.67 -5.89
C TYR A 115 6.57 12.46 -5.04
N TYR A 116 6.59 13.79 -5.17
CA TYR A 116 7.42 14.63 -4.33
C TYR A 116 6.69 14.99 -3.03
N GLU A 117 7.18 14.50 -1.90
CA GLU A 117 6.69 14.83 -0.57
C GLU A 117 7.40 16.09 -0.06
N ALA A 118 6.68 17.20 -0.05
CA ALA A 118 7.26 18.49 0.27
C ALA A 118 7.59 18.64 1.76
N GLU A 119 6.89 17.94 2.65
CA GLU A 119 7.11 18.00 4.10
C GLU A 119 8.42 17.31 4.50
N GLU A 120 8.81 16.27 3.77
CA GLU A 120 10.02 15.48 4.02
C GLU A 120 11.18 15.82 3.06
N ASP A 121 10.93 16.61 2.01
CA ASP A 121 11.91 16.95 0.96
C ASP A 121 12.45 15.71 0.21
N ILE A 122 11.63 14.66 0.10
CA ILE A 122 11.97 13.40 -0.60
C ILE A 122 10.98 13.09 -1.72
N TYR A 123 11.33 12.10 -2.55
CA TYR A 123 10.38 11.43 -3.42
C TYR A 123 9.92 10.10 -2.82
N ILE A 124 8.69 9.72 -3.13
CA ILE A 124 8.09 8.43 -2.76
C ILE A 124 7.63 7.74 -4.04
N GLN A 125 7.98 6.48 -4.21
CA GLN A 125 7.48 5.63 -5.29
C GLN A 125 7.05 4.28 -4.71
N GLN A 126 5.74 4.11 -4.55
CA GLN A 126 5.16 2.88 -3.99
C GLN A 126 4.72 1.92 -5.09
N ILE A 127 5.52 0.87 -5.30
CA ILE A 127 5.25 -0.15 -6.30
C ILE A 127 4.26 -1.15 -5.72
N THR A 128 3.02 -1.13 -6.24
CA THR A 128 1.89 -1.84 -5.61
C THR A 128 1.52 -3.11 -6.36
N LYS A 129 1.31 -4.21 -5.62
CA LYS A 129 0.64 -5.43 -6.09
C LYS A 129 -0.74 -5.62 -5.44
N MET A 130 -1.68 -6.12 -6.22
CA MET A 130 -2.96 -6.65 -5.75
C MET A 130 -3.31 -7.92 -6.52
N VAL A 131 -3.69 -8.99 -5.82
CA VAL A 131 -4.06 -10.27 -6.44
C VAL A 131 -5.57 -10.45 -6.41
N VAL A 132 -6.18 -10.71 -7.57
CA VAL A 132 -7.58 -11.11 -7.69
C VAL A 132 -7.68 -12.51 -8.26
N ASN A 133 -8.26 -13.42 -7.48
CA ASN A 133 -8.50 -14.79 -7.86
C ASN A 133 -9.90 -15.01 -8.43
N THR A 134 -9.98 -15.88 -9.42
CA THR A 134 -11.25 -16.41 -9.92
C THR A 134 -11.30 -17.94 -9.73
N GLY A 135 -12.35 -18.42 -9.07
CA GLY A 135 -12.70 -19.84 -8.93
C GLY A 135 -11.88 -20.61 -7.90
N GLY A 136 -11.14 -19.95 -7.03
CA GLY A 136 -10.33 -20.57 -5.98
C GLY A 136 -9.09 -21.32 -6.50
N PHE A 137 -8.74 -21.16 -7.77
CA PHE A 137 -7.63 -21.88 -8.40
C PHE A 137 -6.35 -21.03 -8.36
N PRO A 138 -5.33 -21.37 -7.56
CA PRO A 138 -4.09 -20.60 -7.48
C PRO A 138 -3.21 -20.84 -8.70
N THR A 139 -2.58 -19.80 -9.22
CA THR A 139 -1.64 -19.86 -10.35
C THR A 139 -0.41 -18.96 -10.21
N ASP A 140 -0.57 -17.70 -9.79
CA ASP A 140 0.48 -16.67 -9.90
C ASP A 140 0.66 -15.84 -8.61
N TRP A 141 -0.13 -16.10 -7.56
CA TRP A 141 -0.19 -15.27 -6.34
C TRP A 141 1.13 -15.13 -5.57
N ASP A 142 2.01 -16.14 -5.64
CA ASP A 142 3.32 -16.23 -4.97
C ASP A 142 4.49 -15.97 -5.93
N ALA A 143 4.22 -15.60 -7.18
CA ALA A 143 5.27 -15.36 -8.16
C ALA A 143 6.11 -14.12 -7.81
N GLU A 144 7.43 -14.26 -7.92
CA GLU A 144 8.37 -13.14 -8.00
C GLU A 144 8.27 -12.51 -9.38
N LEU A 145 7.99 -11.20 -9.43
CA LEU A 145 7.85 -10.46 -10.69
C LEU A 145 9.12 -9.68 -11.06
N GLY A 146 10.12 -9.67 -10.17
CA GLY A 146 11.39 -9.01 -10.41
C GLY A 146 11.27 -7.49 -10.38
N LEU A 147 10.36 -6.96 -9.57
CA LEU A 147 10.17 -5.51 -9.42
C LEU A 147 11.38 -4.91 -8.68
N PRO A 148 11.65 -3.60 -8.87
CA PRO A 148 12.70 -2.92 -8.10
C PRO A 148 12.52 -3.06 -6.59
N ALA A 149 11.27 -2.96 -6.12
CA ALA A 149 10.81 -3.23 -4.77
C ALA A 149 9.56 -4.15 -4.85
N GLU A 150 9.56 -5.26 -4.11
CA GLU A 150 8.48 -6.25 -4.17
C GLU A 150 8.20 -6.90 -2.81
N ILE A 151 6.93 -7.13 -2.47
CA ILE A 151 6.55 -8.07 -1.41
C ILE A 151 6.05 -9.35 -2.08
N VAL A 152 6.74 -10.47 -1.84
CA VAL A 152 6.33 -11.80 -2.29
C VAL A 152 5.49 -12.43 -1.19
N ALA A 153 4.23 -12.75 -1.50
CA ALA A 153 3.31 -13.29 -0.51
C ALA A 153 3.65 -14.76 -0.19
N LEU A 154 3.64 -15.12 1.10
CA LEU A 154 3.76 -16.51 1.55
C LEU A 154 2.40 -17.13 1.89
N ASP A 155 1.35 -16.30 1.93
CA ASP A 155 -0.04 -16.69 2.09
C ASP A 155 -0.88 -16.05 0.97
N LYS A 156 -1.89 -16.74 0.44
CA LYS A 156 -2.72 -16.24 -0.65
C LYS A 156 -3.40 -14.91 -0.25
N PRO A 157 -3.13 -13.77 -0.93
CA PRO A 157 -3.66 -12.46 -0.54
C PRO A 157 -5.18 -12.33 -0.51
N TYR A 158 -5.89 -13.23 -1.20
CA TYR A 158 -7.35 -13.24 -1.33
C TYR A 158 -8.03 -14.33 -0.47
N ALA A 159 -7.28 -15.14 0.27
CA ALA A 159 -7.79 -16.29 1.03
C ALA A 159 -7.41 -16.20 2.52
N LEU A 160 -7.82 -15.10 3.16
CA LEU A 160 -7.53 -14.81 4.56
C LEU A 160 -8.84 -14.68 5.35
N TRP A 161 -8.97 -15.44 6.43
CA TRP A 161 -10.03 -15.25 7.42
C TRP A 161 -9.58 -14.25 8.48
N THR A 162 -10.54 -13.56 9.10
CA THR A 162 -10.28 -12.75 10.30
C THR A 162 -9.61 -13.63 11.36
N GLY A 163 -8.50 -13.16 11.91
CA GLY A 163 -7.62 -13.88 12.83
C GLY A 163 -6.48 -14.66 12.17
N ASN A 164 -6.44 -14.77 10.82
CA ASN A 164 -5.30 -15.35 10.14
C ASN A 164 -4.05 -14.48 10.29
N VAL A 165 -2.90 -15.09 10.04
CA VAL A 165 -1.62 -14.41 9.85
C VAL A 165 -1.36 -14.28 8.35
N PHE A 166 -0.97 -13.10 7.90
CA PHE A 166 -0.37 -12.90 6.58
C PHE A 166 1.13 -12.78 6.73
N ARG A 167 1.86 -13.46 5.84
CA ARG A 167 3.31 -13.43 5.77
C ARG A 167 3.76 -13.05 4.36
N GLY A 168 4.90 -12.39 4.29
CA GLY A 168 5.53 -12.03 3.03
C GLY A 168 7.04 -11.90 3.17
N VAL A 169 7.73 -11.91 2.03
CA VAL A 169 9.17 -11.65 1.92
C VAL A 169 9.36 -10.32 1.20
N VAL A 170 10.05 -9.38 1.83
CA VAL A 170 10.43 -8.11 1.20
C VAL A 170 11.63 -8.36 0.30
N MET A 171 11.51 -8.00 -0.97
CA MET A 171 12.53 -8.17 -1.99
C MET A 171 12.90 -6.81 -2.59
N GLY A 172 14.21 -6.59 -2.77
CA GLY A 172 14.80 -5.41 -3.37
C GLY A 172 15.82 -5.82 -4.42
N GLY A 173 15.64 -5.40 -5.67
CA GLY A 173 16.52 -5.81 -6.78
C GLY A 173 16.67 -7.34 -6.91
N GLY A 174 15.59 -8.09 -6.63
CA GLY A 174 15.57 -9.56 -6.70
C GLY A 174 16.25 -10.30 -5.54
N LYS A 175 16.53 -9.63 -4.42
CA LYS A 175 17.09 -10.25 -3.21
C LYS A 175 16.26 -9.91 -1.98
N PRO A 176 16.17 -10.80 -0.98
CA PRO A 176 15.49 -10.47 0.27
C PRO A 176 16.15 -9.26 0.97
N VAL A 177 15.32 -8.38 1.54
CA VAL A 177 15.76 -7.19 2.27
C VAL A 177 15.66 -7.46 3.77
N PRO A 178 16.78 -7.73 4.47
CA PRO A 178 16.76 -8.05 5.88
C PRO A 178 16.33 -6.84 6.71
N TYR A 179 15.54 -7.07 7.75
CA TYR A 179 15.11 -6.04 8.70
C TYR A 179 14.40 -4.82 8.08
N ALA A 180 13.85 -4.98 6.87
CA ALA A 180 13.02 -3.97 6.22
C ALA A 180 11.93 -3.50 7.20
N GLU A 181 11.68 -2.19 7.22
CA GLU A 181 10.57 -1.60 7.97
C GLU A 181 9.31 -1.69 7.11
N ILE A 182 8.23 -2.18 7.69
CA ILE A 182 6.95 -2.34 7.01
C ILE A 182 5.87 -1.61 7.78
N GLU A 183 5.17 -0.71 7.10
CA GLU A 183 3.97 -0.07 7.60
C GLU A 183 2.74 -0.88 7.19
N VAL A 184 1.78 -0.99 8.11
CA VAL A 184 0.56 -1.77 7.95
C VAL A 184 -0.64 -0.90 8.28
N GLU A 185 -1.58 -0.82 7.34
CA GLU A 185 -2.82 -0.08 7.53
C GLU A 185 -4.06 -0.86 7.10
N TYR A 186 -5.16 -0.57 7.80
CA TYR A 186 -6.49 -1.05 7.47
C TYR A 186 -7.23 0.00 6.62
N LEU A 187 -7.84 -0.44 5.52
CA LEU A 187 -8.75 0.41 4.76
C LEU A 187 -10.06 0.59 5.53
N ASN A 188 -10.09 1.63 6.35
CA ASN A 188 -11.11 1.80 7.38
C ASN A 188 -12.39 2.45 6.86
N HIS A 189 -12.26 3.27 5.81
CA HIS A 189 -13.37 3.91 5.14
C HIS A 189 -13.65 3.22 3.81
N ASN A 190 -14.91 2.86 3.58
CA ASN A 190 -15.30 2.14 2.38
C ASN A 190 -15.16 3.02 1.11
N PRO A 191 -14.48 2.56 0.06
CA PRO A 191 -14.46 3.28 -1.21
C PRO A 191 -15.81 3.22 -1.95
N ASN A 192 -16.36 4.40 -2.23
CA ASN A 192 -17.54 4.62 -3.05
C ASN A 192 -17.14 4.84 -4.52
N LEU A 193 -17.25 3.77 -5.32
CA LEU A 193 -16.77 3.75 -6.70
C LEU A 193 -17.55 4.67 -7.65
N ASP A 194 -18.83 4.91 -7.38
CA ASP A 194 -19.70 5.77 -8.20
C ASP A 194 -19.39 7.26 -7.97
N LYS A 195 -19.02 7.60 -6.73
CA LYS A 195 -18.70 8.97 -6.33
C LYS A 195 -17.21 9.32 -6.42
N ASN A 196 -16.36 8.34 -6.68
CA ASN A 196 -14.90 8.47 -6.56
C ASN A 196 -14.51 9.07 -5.20
N ALA A 197 -14.97 8.46 -4.11
CA ALA A 197 -14.77 9.00 -2.78
C ALA A 197 -14.67 7.91 -1.72
N PHE A 198 -14.15 8.24 -0.54
CA PHE A 198 -14.39 7.43 0.66
C PHE A 198 -15.73 7.79 1.30
N ASP A 199 -16.43 6.79 1.82
CA ASP A 199 -17.58 7.01 2.69
C ASP A 199 -17.10 7.62 4.02
N ALA A 200 -17.90 8.53 4.59
CA ALA A 200 -17.53 9.22 5.83
C ALA A 200 -17.52 8.30 7.07
N ALA A 201 -18.24 7.18 7.02
CA ALA A 201 -18.29 6.23 8.12
C ALA A 201 -17.03 5.36 8.13
N ALA A 202 -16.33 5.35 9.27
CA ALA A 202 -15.23 4.44 9.56
C ALA A 202 -15.77 3.08 10.05
N ALA A 203 -15.05 2.00 9.77
CA ALA A 203 -15.36 0.65 10.26
C ALA A 203 -14.71 0.31 11.61
N ALA A 204 -13.75 1.11 12.06
CA ALA A 204 -13.00 0.99 13.30
C ALA A 204 -12.54 2.38 13.79
N GLU A 205 -12.32 2.50 15.10
CA GLU A 205 -11.74 3.67 15.74
C GLU A 205 -10.40 3.26 16.36
N ALA A 206 -9.34 4.00 16.05
CA ALA A 206 -8.02 3.77 16.64
C ALA A 206 -8.01 4.30 18.09
N PRO A 207 -7.51 3.54 19.08
CA PRO A 207 -7.39 4.04 20.45
C PRO A 207 -6.32 5.15 20.59
N GLN A 208 -5.35 5.21 19.67
CA GLN A 208 -4.34 6.26 19.51
C GLN A 208 -3.58 6.08 18.18
N ASP A 209 -2.79 7.08 17.77
CA ASP A 209 -2.14 7.19 16.45
C ASP A 209 -1.31 5.97 16.01
N SER A 210 -0.61 5.24 16.89
CA SER A 210 0.14 4.03 16.48
C SER A 210 -0.75 2.84 16.08
N PHE A 211 -2.07 2.98 16.17
CA PHE A 211 -3.04 2.02 15.63
C PHE A 211 -3.66 2.48 14.30
N VAL A 212 -3.38 3.72 13.88
CA VAL A 212 -3.70 4.23 12.53
C VAL A 212 -2.75 3.54 11.56
N THR A 213 -1.45 3.78 11.72
CA THR A 213 -0.36 3.11 11.01
C THR A 213 0.45 2.26 11.98
N MET A 214 0.54 0.95 11.72
CA MET A 214 1.34 0.04 12.53
C MET A 214 2.66 -0.28 11.84
N GLY A 215 3.79 -0.06 12.53
CA GLY A 215 5.11 -0.46 12.06
C GLY A 215 5.50 -1.87 12.53
N ILE A 216 6.01 -2.69 11.62
CA ILE A 216 6.65 -3.98 11.89
C ILE A 216 8.01 -4.06 11.18
N LYS A 217 8.79 -5.11 11.47
CA LYS A 217 10.05 -5.38 10.77
C LYS A 217 10.11 -6.79 10.23
N ALA A 218 10.77 -6.94 9.08
CA ALA A 218 11.18 -8.24 8.58
C ALA A 218 12.30 -8.83 9.45
N ASN A 219 12.51 -10.15 9.33
CA ASN A 219 13.63 -10.86 9.94
C ASN A 219 14.89 -10.77 9.04
N ALA A 220 15.92 -11.55 9.38
CA ALA A 220 17.19 -11.60 8.65
C ALA A 220 17.07 -12.14 7.20
N ASP A 221 15.99 -12.86 6.90
CA ASP A 221 15.71 -13.43 5.58
C ASP A 221 14.69 -12.56 4.80
N GLY A 222 14.37 -11.36 5.30
CA GLY A 222 13.40 -10.45 4.69
C GLY A 222 11.94 -10.86 4.89
N GLU A 223 11.67 -11.91 5.69
CA GLU A 223 10.31 -12.37 5.97
C GLU A 223 9.66 -11.56 7.09
N PHE A 224 8.38 -11.24 6.95
CA PHE A 224 7.55 -10.66 8.01
C PHE A 224 6.26 -11.44 8.20
N SER A 225 5.58 -11.18 9.33
CA SER A 225 4.27 -11.74 9.63
C SER A 225 3.40 -10.74 10.36
N PHE A 226 2.10 -10.71 10.07
CA PHE A 226 1.13 -9.85 10.75
C PHE A 226 -0.21 -10.56 10.95
N GLY A 227 -0.77 -10.48 12.16
CA GLY A 227 -2.09 -11.03 12.47
C GLY A 227 -3.20 -10.06 12.06
N LEU A 228 -4.26 -10.54 11.43
CA LEU A 228 -5.31 -9.72 10.82
C LEU A 228 -6.57 -9.69 11.70
N PRO A 229 -6.75 -8.68 12.57
CA PRO A 229 -7.82 -8.71 13.58
C PRO A 229 -9.22 -8.41 13.03
N LYS A 230 -9.35 -7.98 11.77
CA LYS A 230 -10.60 -7.51 11.19
C LYS A 230 -10.72 -7.83 9.71
N SER A 231 -11.93 -8.14 9.26
CA SER A 231 -12.27 -8.30 7.85
C SER A 231 -12.19 -6.97 7.08
N GLY A 232 -11.86 -7.04 5.79
CA GLY A 232 -11.66 -5.88 4.92
C GLY A 232 -10.29 -5.90 4.25
N TRP A 233 -9.86 -4.75 3.74
CA TRP A 233 -8.60 -4.61 3.03
C TRP A 233 -7.48 -4.13 3.96
N TRP A 234 -6.30 -4.73 3.80
CA TRP A 234 -5.10 -4.39 4.55
C TRP A 234 -3.94 -4.14 3.60
N GLY A 235 -3.25 -3.02 3.78
CA GLY A 235 -2.07 -2.63 3.02
C GLY A 235 -0.81 -2.89 3.82
N PHE A 236 0.23 -3.38 3.14
CA PHE A 236 1.59 -3.56 3.68
C PHE A 236 2.54 -2.79 2.79
N CYS A 237 3.30 -1.84 3.35
CA CYS A 237 4.27 -1.01 2.64
C CYS A 237 5.66 -1.22 3.23
N ALA A 238 6.56 -1.90 2.52
CA ALA A 238 7.96 -2.02 2.92
C ALA A 238 8.75 -0.82 2.38
N LEU A 239 9.14 0.06 3.30
CA LEU A 239 9.75 1.35 3.00
C LEU A 239 11.19 1.19 2.50
N GLY A 240 11.55 1.92 1.45
CA GLY A 240 12.93 1.97 0.93
C GLY A 240 13.51 0.61 0.53
N ALA A 241 12.65 -0.37 0.20
CA ALA A 241 13.07 -1.71 -0.19
C ALA A 241 13.72 -1.75 -1.60
N GLY A 242 13.47 -0.73 -2.41
CA GLY A 242 13.89 -0.66 -3.80
C GLY A 242 15.39 -0.46 -4.00
N ALA A 243 15.84 -0.75 -5.21
CA ALA A 243 17.24 -0.60 -5.60
C ALA A 243 17.64 0.86 -5.89
N GLN A 244 16.67 1.77 -6.06
CA GLN A 244 16.90 3.19 -6.27
C GLN A 244 16.65 3.97 -4.98
N ASP A 245 17.58 4.85 -4.63
CA ASP A 245 17.54 5.71 -3.43
C ASP A 245 17.50 7.20 -3.77
N LYS A 246 17.46 7.56 -5.06
CA LYS A 246 17.40 8.95 -5.53
C LYS A 246 16.52 9.15 -6.76
N HIS A 247 15.87 10.31 -6.79
CA HIS A 247 15.14 10.83 -7.95
C HIS A 247 15.34 12.35 -8.03
N ASP A 248 15.65 12.88 -9.22
CA ASP A 248 15.88 14.32 -9.44
C ASP A 248 16.84 15.00 -8.44
N GLY A 249 17.86 14.24 -7.99
CA GLY A 249 18.89 14.72 -7.06
C GLY A 249 18.47 14.72 -5.58
N LYS A 250 17.24 14.31 -5.27
CA LYS A 250 16.72 14.14 -3.91
C LYS A 250 16.62 12.66 -3.54
N GLU A 251 16.46 12.38 -2.26
CA GLU A 251 16.22 11.03 -1.75
C GLU A 251 14.91 10.46 -2.33
N LEU A 252 14.89 9.14 -2.58
CA LEU A 252 13.73 8.40 -3.04
C LEU A 252 13.47 7.23 -2.10
N SER A 253 12.30 7.22 -1.46
CA SER A 253 11.73 6.02 -0.85
C SER A 253 11.06 5.20 -1.95
N GLN A 254 11.76 4.19 -2.48
CA GLN A 254 11.20 3.24 -3.42
C GLN A 254 10.64 2.04 -2.63
N ASP A 255 9.32 2.01 -2.47
CA ASP A 255 8.66 1.11 -1.54
C ASP A 255 7.98 -0.05 -2.26
N ALA A 256 7.85 -1.17 -1.56
CA ALA A 256 7.07 -2.31 -2.02
C ALA A 256 5.72 -2.36 -1.30
N VAL A 257 4.62 -2.31 -2.05
CA VAL A 257 3.27 -2.37 -1.47
C VAL A 257 2.52 -3.63 -1.91
N ILE A 258 1.84 -4.28 -0.99
CA ILE A 258 0.84 -5.32 -1.31
C ILE A 258 -0.45 -5.09 -0.53
N TRP A 259 -1.58 -5.28 -1.22
CA TRP A 259 -2.91 -5.26 -0.62
C TRP A 259 -3.50 -6.65 -0.54
N VAL A 260 -4.04 -7.01 0.63
CA VAL A 260 -4.68 -8.29 0.91
C VAL A 260 -6.10 -8.07 1.41
N GLN A 261 -6.99 -9.03 1.18
CA GLN A 261 -8.38 -8.95 1.61
C GLN A 261 -8.74 -10.08 2.58
N VAL A 262 -9.36 -9.69 3.68
CA VAL A 262 -9.75 -10.56 4.80
C VAL A 262 -11.26 -10.70 4.87
N ARG A 263 -11.74 -11.92 5.14
CA ARG A 263 -13.16 -12.25 5.25
C ARG A 263 -13.50 -12.79 6.64
N ASP A 264 -14.73 -12.61 7.07
CA ASP A 264 -15.23 -13.27 8.29
C ASP A 264 -15.71 -14.68 7.97
N MET A 265 -15.45 -15.62 8.89
CA MET A 265 -16.20 -16.88 8.92
C MET A 265 -17.67 -16.59 9.26
N LYS A 266 -18.59 -17.32 8.63
CA LYS A 266 -20.04 -17.18 8.87
C LYS A 266 -20.64 -18.49 9.32
#